data_AF-A0A0P8C1B0-F1
#
_entry.id   AF-A0A0P8C1B0-F1
#
_cell.length_a   1.000
_cell.length_b   1.000
_cell.length_c   1.000
_cell.angle_alpha   90.00
_cell.angle_beta   90.00
_cell.angle_gamma   90.00
#
_symmetry.space_group_name_H-M   'P 1'
#
loop_
_entity.id
_entity.type
_entity.pdbx_description
1 polymer ?
#
loop_
_entity_poly.entity_id
_entity_poly.type
_entity_poly.pdbx_seq_one_letter_code
_entity_poly.pdbx_strand_id
1 'polypeptide(L)'
;MNDKELNFSQTRPSWTRLPHRFRQTLFVFCSLLLLLGTLFSSLPTLPVAQAAPIRQQTEAPGQVVYQTRHTLKDSLGNTWQVIFYKRVEDSEQSNLNLRLAGFPGAVEFQHPKPLKLTSSRGDSLEAADDFAENPPAPNIGEYDFRDLANRLPSRSSLELSLPLKERSATLQIPLPVVLEWQEVIKK
;
A
#
# COMPACT_ATOMS: atom_id res chain seq x y z
N MET A 1 -40.72 -78.98 36.46
CA MET A 1 -39.98 -80.14 36.99
C MET A 1 -38.69 -80.26 36.21
N ASN A 2 -37.58 -80.38 36.92
CA ASN A 2 -36.20 -80.64 36.49
C ASN A 2 -35.48 -79.49 35.77
N ASP A 3 -34.52 -78.84 36.43
CA ASP A 3 -33.17 -79.30 36.78
C ASP A 3 -32.21 -79.02 35.64
N LYS A 4 -31.23 -78.15 35.92
CA LYS A 4 -29.78 -78.32 35.71
C LYS A 4 -29.16 -76.94 35.55
N GLU A 5 -28.45 -76.47 36.59
CA GLU A 5 -27.01 -76.74 36.74
C GLU A 5 -26.22 -75.99 35.66
N LEU A 6 -25.54 -74.89 36.03
CA LEU A 6 -24.09 -74.92 36.27
C LEU A 6 -23.48 -73.51 36.30
N ASN A 7 -23.00 -73.20 37.50
CA ASN A 7 -21.74 -72.51 37.80
C ASN A 7 -21.36 -71.24 37.02
N PHE A 8 -21.62 -70.13 37.71
CA PHE A 8 -20.74 -68.97 37.73
C PHE A 8 -19.31 -69.37 38.10
N SER A 9 -18.36 -69.25 37.18
CA SER A 9 -16.96 -69.01 37.52
C SER A 9 -16.32 -67.99 36.57
N GLN A 10 -16.33 -66.76 37.07
CA GLN A 10 -15.32 -65.71 36.93
C GLN A 10 -14.60 -65.55 35.58
N THR A 11 -14.98 -64.51 34.84
CA THR A 11 -14.04 -63.76 34.00
C THR A 11 -13.97 -62.32 34.51
N ARG A 12 -12.83 -61.95 35.11
CA ARG A 12 -12.53 -60.57 35.49
C ARG A 12 -12.39 -59.74 34.20
N PRO A 13 -13.03 -58.56 34.07
CA PRO A 13 -12.79 -57.70 32.93
C PRO A 13 -11.39 -57.10 33.06
N SER A 14 -10.46 -57.53 32.19
CA SER A 14 -9.14 -56.93 32.09
C SER A 14 -9.28 -55.57 31.42
N TRP A 15 -9.44 -54.52 32.22
CA TRP A 15 -9.12 -53.16 31.82
C TRP A 15 -7.62 -53.10 31.61
N THR A 16 -7.17 -53.20 30.36
CA THR A 16 -5.94 -52.58 29.84
C THR A 16 -5.68 -53.14 28.45
N ARG A 17 -5.86 -52.28 27.44
CA ARG A 17 -4.95 -52.05 26.31
C ARG A 17 -5.69 -51.23 25.28
N LEU A 18 -5.61 -49.89 25.38
CA LEU A 18 -5.73 -49.10 24.16
C LEU A 18 -4.62 -49.62 23.22
N PRO A 19 -4.95 -50.06 22.00
CA PRO A 19 -3.97 -50.66 21.11
C PRO A 19 -2.88 -49.62 20.84
N HIS A 20 -1.63 -50.00 21.09
CA HIS A 20 -0.45 -49.15 20.90
C HIS A 20 -0.43 -48.46 19.52
N ARG A 21 -1.02 -49.13 18.52
CA ARG A 21 -1.20 -48.61 17.16
C ARG A 21 -2.11 -47.38 17.07
N PHE A 22 -3.11 -47.26 17.94
CA PHE A 22 -4.01 -46.10 18.00
C PHE A 22 -3.34 -44.88 18.63
N ARG A 23 -2.46 -45.09 19.61
CA ARG A 23 -1.61 -44.02 20.15
C ARG A 23 -0.60 -43.54 19.09
N GLN A 24 0.02 -44.46 18.35
CA GLN A 24 0.97 -44.11 17.29
C GLN A 24 0.32 -43.34 16.13
N THR A 25 -0.86 -43.76 15.65
CA THR A 25 -1.57 -43.01 14.59
C THR A 25 -2.01 -41.63 15.05
N LEU A 26 -2.45 -41.48 16.31
CA LEU A 26 -2.80 -40.17 16.87
C LEU A 26 -1.59 -39.24 16.97
N PHE A 27 -0.44 -39.75 17.42
CA PHE A 27 0.82 -38.98 17.48
C PHE A 27 1.31 -38.56 16.09
N VAL A 28 1.25 -39.44 15.08
CA VAL A 28 1.63 -39.10 13.70
C VAL A 28 0.69 -38.05 13.11
N PHE A 29 -0.62 -38.16 13.36
CA PHE A 29 -1.60 -37.19 12.89
C PHE A 29 -1.41 -35.81 13.54
N CYS A 30 -1.16 -35.75 14.85
CA CYS A 30 -0.85 -34.49 15.54
C CYS A 30 0.46 -33.87 15.04
N SER A 31 1.49 -34.68 14.80
CA SER A 31 2.77 -34.22 14.24
C SER A 31 2.58 -33.63 12.83
N LEU A 32 1.78 -34.28 11.98
CA LEU A 32 1.47 -33.80 10.64
C LEU A 32 0.71 -32.47 10.64
N LEU A 33 -0.25 -32.29 11.57
CA LEU A 33 -0.99 -31.04 11.73
C LEU A 33 -0.09 -29.89 12.20
N LEU A 34 0.85 -30.16 13.11
CA LEU A 34 1.83 -29.15 13.56
C LEU A 34 2.75 -28.72 12.40
N LEU A 35 3.25 -29.68 11.60
CA LEU A 35 4.05 -29.39 10.41
C LEU A 35 3.27 -28.56 9.39
N LEU A 36 2.01 -28.90 9.12
CA LEU A 36 1.17 -28.13 8.20
C LEU A 36 0.92 -26.70 8.70
N GLY A 37 0.67 -26.53 10.00
CA GLY A 37 0.51 -25.21 10.63
C GLY A 37 1.75 -24.31 10.48
N THR A 38 2.94 -24.88 10.64
CA THR A 38 4.19 -24.11 10.47
C THR A 38 4.41 -23.64 9.03
N LEU A 39 4.02 -24.44 8.03
CA LEU A 39 4.13 -24.07 6.62
C LEU A 39 3.19 -22.91 6.23
N PHE A 40 2.01 -22.83 6.85
CA PHE A 40 1.09 -21.71 6.64
C PHE A 40 1.55 -20.41 7.30
N SER A 41 2.29 -20.48 8.41
CA SER A 41 2.80 -19.30 9.11
C SER A 41 3.95 -18.58 8.38
N SER A 42 4.59 -19.25 7.42
CA SER A 42 5.67 -18.69 6.60
C SER A 42 5.22 -18.04 5.29
N LEU A 43 3.90 -17.95 5.02
CA LEU A 43 3.46 -17.20 3.85
C LEU A 43 3.75 -15.70 4.06
N PRO A 44 4.53 -15.06 3.18
CA PRO A 44 4.71 -13.62 3.25
C PRO A 44 3.35 -12.96 3.08
N THR A 45 2.94 -12.20 4.09
CA THR A 45 1.74 -11.37 4.02
C THR A 45 1.97 -10.35 2.91
N LEU A 46 1.25 -10.50 1.80
CA LEU A 46 1.21 -9.45 0.77
C LEU A 46 0.66 -8.20 1.46
N PRO A 47 1.37 -7.05 1.41
CA PRO A 47 0.82 -5.81 1.94
C PRO A 47 -0.44 -5.49 1.14
N VAL A 48 -1.61 -5.66 1.76
CA VAL A 48 -2.83 -5.06 1.24
C VAL A 48 -2.57 -3.57 1.23
N ALA A 49 -2.58 -2.95 0.05
CA ALA A 49 -2.52 -1.51 -0.08
C ALA A 49 -3.73 -0.93 0.66
N GLN A 50 -3.50 -0.46 1.88
CA GLN A 50 -4.51 0.25 2.66
C GLN A 50 -4.73 1.58 1.95
N ALA A 51 -5.95 1.84 1.51
CA ALA A 51 -6.31 3.13 0.92
C ALA A 51 -5.96 4.23 1.94
N ALA A 52 -5.20 5.24 1.51
CA ALA A 52 -4.89 6.35 2.39
C ALA A 52 -6.16 7.21 2.55
N PRO A 53 -6.61 7.48 3.78
CA PRO A 53 -7.80 8.29 3.99
C PRO A 53 -7.55 9.70 3.45
N ILE A 54 -8.44 10.19 2.59
CA ILE A 54 -8.47 11.60 2.17
C ILE A 54 -8.68 12.45 3.42
N ARG A 55 -7.73 13.34 3.71
CA ARG A 55 -7.80 14.24 4.85
C ARG A 55 -8.37 15.58 4.40
N GLN A 56 -9.36 16.06 5.12
CA GLN A 56 -9.88 17.42 5.00
C GLN A 56 -9.30 18.25 6.16
N GLN A 57 -8.68 19.38 5.86
CA GLN A 57 -8.14 20.29 6.85
C GLN A 57 -8.50 21.73 6.48
N THR A 58 -9.02 22.49 7.43
CA THR A 58 -9.20 23.94 7.28
C THR A 58 -7.87 24.62 7.59
N GLU A 59 -7.24 25.25 6.60
CA GLU A 59 -5.96 25.98 6.79
C GLU A 59 -6.20 27.39 7.34
N ALA A 60 -7.31 28.03 6.96
CA ALA A 60 -7.75 29.36 7.38
C ALA A 60 -9.29 29.49 7.23
N PRO A 61 -9.96 30.49 7.82
CA PRO A 61 -11.38 30.75 7.56
C PRO A 61 -11.63 30.88 6.05
N GLY A 62 -12.55 30.07 5.50
CA GLY A 62 -12.85 30.05 4.05
C GLY A 62 -11.89 29.21 3.18
N GLN A 63 -10.90 28.53 3.78
CA GLN A 63 -9.90 27.75 3.04
C GLN A 63 -9.89 26.29 3.50
N VAL A 64 -10.32 25.39 2.62
CA VAL A 64 -10.34 23.94 2.85
C VAL A 64 -9.32 23.25 1.97
N VAL A 65 -8.51 22.37 2.55
CA VAL A 65 -7.58 21.50 1.83
C VAL A 65 -8.01 20.05 1.92
N TYR A 66 -8.13 19.42 0.75
CA TYR A 66 -8.30 17.98 0.59
C TYR A 66 -6.96 17.39 0.15
N GLN A 67 -6.46 16.37 0.84
CA GLN A 67 -5.15 15.79 0.52
C GLN A 67 -5.10 14.27 0.72
N THR A 68 -4.25 13.62 -0.07
CA THR A 68 -3.76 12.26 0.18
C THR A 68 -2.25 12.29 0.36
N ARG A 69 -1.72 11.35 1.15
CA ARG A 69 -0.29 11.24 1.42
C ARG A 69 0.14 9.78 1.39
N HIS A 70 1.16 9.50 0.59
CA HIS A 70 1.75 8.18 0.44
C HIS A 70 3.25 8.23 0.64
N THR A 71 3.79 7.11 1.12
CA THR A 71 5.23 6.86 1.15
C THR A 71 5.55 5.81 0.09
N LEU A 72 6.27 6.20 -0.96
CA LEU A 72 6.61 5.33 -2.09
C LEU A 72 8.13 5.23 -2.25
N LYS A 73 8.60 4.23 -3.00
CA LYS A 73 10.02 4.10 -3.37
C LYS A 73 10.20 4.33 -4.86
N ASP A 74 11.27 5.06 -5.21
CA ASP A 74 11.66 5.22 -6.61
C ASP A 74 12.41 4.00 -7.15
N SER A 75 12.75 4.05 -8.44
CA SER A 75 13.53 3.02 -9.14
C SER A 75 14.94 2.80 -8.59
N LEU A 76 15.47 3.71 -7.78
CA LEU A 76 16.76 3.61 -7.10
C LEU A 76 16.63 3.16 -5.64
N GLY A 77 15.39 2.95 -5.15
CA GLY A 77 15.09 2.52 -3.79
C GLY A 77 14.98 3.65 -2.76
N ASN A 78 15.11 4.92 -3.16
CA ASN A 78 14.94 6.05 -2.25
C ASN A 78 13.47 6.20 -1.86
N THR A 79 13.23 6.65 -0.63
CA THR A 79 11.87 6.84 -0.11
C THR A 79 11.39 8.27 -0.37
N TRP A 80 10.15 8.37 -0.83
CA TRP A 80 9.48 9.60 -1.23
C TRP A 80 8.17 9.79 -0.47
N GLN A 81 7.95 10.99 0.06
CA GLN A 81 6.62 11.45 0.45
C GLN A 81 5.93 12.05 -0.77
N VAL A 82 4.78 11.49 -1.10
CA VAL A 82 3.95 11.87 -2.24
C VAL A 82 2.67 12.46 -1.69
N ILE A 83 2.49 13.77 -1.86
CA ILE A 83 1.37 14.52 -1.29
C ILE A 83 0.61 15.14 -2.46
N PHE A 84 -0.61 14.66 -2.70
CA PHE A 84 -1.48 15.23 -3.71
C PHE A 84 -2.61 15.98 -3.01
N TYR A 85 -2.85 17.23 -3.37
CA TYR A 85 -3.79 18.05 -2.64
C TYR A 85 -4.51 19.07 -3.52
N LYS A 86 -5.74 19.39 -3.10
CA LYS A 86 -6.58 20.44 -3.65
C LYS A 86 -6.90 21.46 -2.56
N ARG A 87 -6.64 22.73 -2.82
CA ARG A 87 -7.04 23.85 -1.96
C ARG A 87 -8.24 24.54 -2.59
N VAL A 88 -9.30 24.72 -1.81
CA VAL A 88 -10.51 25.46 -2.20
C VAL A 88 -10.56 26.72 -1.35
N GLU A 89 -10.49 27.86 -2.02
CA GLU A 89 -10.67 29.20 -1.44
C GLU A 89 -11.98 29.79 -1.98
N ASP A 90 -12.63 30.65 -1.19
CA ASP A 90 -13.90 31.31 -1.55
C ASP A 90 -13.84 32.16 -2.84
N SER A 91 -12.64 32.40 -3.40
CA SER A 91 -12.37 33.27 -4.55
C SER A 91 -12.08 32.53 -5.88
N GLU A 92 -12.70 31.38 -6.14
CA GLU A 92 -12.61 30.56 -7.38
C GLU A 92 -11.23 29.99 -7.76
N GLN A 93 -10.11 30.56 -7.31
CA GLN A 93 -8.78 30.00 -7.53
C GLN A 93 -8.54 28.75 -6.66
N SER A 94 -8.97 27.59 -7.16
CA SER A 94 -8.54 26.31 -6.58
C SER A 94 -7.14 25.93 -7.07
N ASN A 95 -6.29 25.53 -6.13
CA ASN A 95 -4.97 24.97 -6.43
C ASN A 95 -5.08 23.45 -6.46
N LEU A 96 -4.39 22.80 -7.39
CA LEU A 96 -4.32 21.35 -7.50
C LEU A 96 -2.87 20.96 -7.78
N ASN A 97 -2.21 20.40 -6.77
CA ASN A 97 -0.77 20.25 -6.79
C ASN A 97 -0.33 18.86 -6.34
N LEU A 98 0.79 18.43 -6.89
CA LEU A 98 1.56 17.30 -6.41
C LEU A 98 2.86 17.79 -5.79
N ARG A 99 3.04 17.55 -4.49
CA ARG A 99 4.31 17.76 -3.79
C ARG A 99 5.04 16.44 -3.61
N LEU A 100 6.31 16.43 -4.00
CA LEU A 100 7.23 15.31 -3.85
C LEU A 100 8.37 15.73 -2.91
N ALA A 101 8.55 15.01 -1.82
CA ALA A 101 9.67 15.24 -0.90
C ALA A 101 10.48 13.95 -0.72
N GLY A 102 11.74 14.00 -1.15
CA GLY A 102 12.70 12.92 -0.92
C GLY A 102 13.50 13.14 0.36
N PHE A 103 14.39 12.20 0.69
CA PHE A 103 15.27 12.35 1.84
C PHE A 103 16.31 13.48 1.61
N PRO A 104 16.47 14.44 2.54
CA PRO A 104 17.44 15.52 2.40
C PRO A 104 18.87 15.02 2.17
N GLY A 105 19.57 15.59 1.19
CA GLY A 105 20.94 15.22 0.83
C GLY A 105 21.09 13.92 0.03
N ALA A 106 20.03 13.12 -0.11
CA ALA A 106 20.04 11.93 -0.98
C ALA A 106 19.56 12.25 -2.41
N VAL A 107 18.67 13.24 -2.55
CA VAL A 107 18.11 13.66 -3.83
C VAL A 107 18.00 15.17 -3.88
N GLU A 108 18.23 15.73 -5.06
CA GLU A 108 18.01 17.15 -5.35
C GLU A 108 17.29 17.30 -6.69
N PHE A 109 16.20 18.07 -6.68
CA PHE A 109 15.51 18.46 -7.90
C PHE A 109 16.33 19.47 -8.69
N GLN A 110 16.25 19.34 -10.00
CA GLN A 110 16.78 20.31 -10.94
C GLN A 110 15.69 21.35 -11.22
N HIS A 111 15.68 22.42 -10.46
CA HIS A 111 14.80 23.56 -10.72
C HIS A 111 15.42 24.53 -11.73
N PRO A 112 14.60 25.19 -12.58
CA PRO A 112 13.24 24.80 -12.95
C PRO A 112 13.24 23.65 -13.95
N LYS A 113 12.46 22.59 -13.71
CA LYS A 113 12.14 21.57 -14.72
C LYS A 113 10.77 20.94 -14.49
N PRO A 114 9.98 20.72 -15.55
CA PRO A 114 8.68 20.08 -15.42
C PRO A 114 8.82 18.62 -14.97
N LEU A 115 7.81 18.15 -14.24
CA LEU A 115 7.64 16.73 -13.96
C LEU A 115 7.01 16.07 -15.18
N LYS A 116 7.63 14.98 -15.68
CA LYS A 116 7.05 14.18 -16.75
C LYS A 116 6.24 13.03 -16.18
N LEU A 117 5.06 12.82 -16.72
CA LEU A 117 4.17 11.74 -16.35
C LEU A 117 3.94 10.86 -17.58
N THR A 118 4.06 9.55 -17.42
CA THR A 118 3.86 8.57 -18.49
C THR A 118 2.79 7.58 -18.07
N SER A 119 1.71 7.50 -18.85
CA SER A 119 0.68 6.49 -18.66
C SER A 119 1.19 5.12 -19.15
N SER A 120 0.61 4.03 -18.66
CA SER A 120 0.92 2.68 -19.17
C SER A 120 0.64 2.48 -20.67
N ARG A 121 -0.08 3.42 -21.31
CA ARG A 121 -0.38 3.42 -22.75
C ARG A 121 0.65 4.22 -23.57
N GLY A 122 1.63 4.84 -22.91
CA GLY A 122 2.67 5.66 -23.55
C GLY A 122 2.30 7.12 -23.71
N ASP A 123 1.13 7.55 -23.22
CA ASP A 123 0.77 8.98 -23.22
C ASP A 123 1.71 9.72 -22.26
N SER A 124 2.36 10.78 -22.75
CA SER A 124 3.25 11.62 -21.94
C SER A 124 2.62 12.98 -21.68
N LEU A 125 2.65 13.38 -20.41
CA LEU A 125 2.15 14.65 -19.90
C LEU A 125 3.29 15.36 -19.15
N GLU A 126 3.20 16.68 -19.05
CA GLU A 126 4.14 17.48 -18.26
C GLU A 126 3.35 18.35 -17.27
N ALA A 127 3.82 18.41 -16.03
CA ALA A 127 3.34 19.31 -14.99
C ALA A 127 4.40 20.38 -14.73
N ALA A 128 3.98 21.65 -14.70
CA ALA A 128 4.87 22.78 -14.45
C ALA A 128 5.42 22.75 -13.02
N ASP A 129 6.65 23.23 -12.82
CA ASP A 129 7.31 23.32 -11.52
C ASP A 129 6.96 24.66 -10.84
N ASP A 130 6.15 24.60 -9.79
CA ASP A 130 5.71 25.77 -9.03
C ASP A 130 6.82 26.33 -8.12
N PHE A 131 7.90 25.56 -7.90
CA PHE A 131 9.06 25.96 -7.12
C PHE A 131 10.27 26.35 -7.99
N ALA A 132 10.01 26.73 -9.25
CA ALA A 132 11.01 27.14 -10.22
C ALA A 132 12.10 28.08 -9.69
N GLU A 133 11.73 29.10 -8.90
CA GLU A 133 12.65 30.15 -8.44
C GLU A 133 13.11 29.99 -6.98
N ASN A 134 12.22 29.55 -6.10
CA ASN A 134 12.48 29.53 -4.66
C ASN A 134 11.91 28.27 -3.98
N PRO A 135 12.53 27.10 -4.19
CA PRO A 135 12.10 25.88 -3.52
C PRO A 135 12.39 25.97 -2.01
N PRO A 136 11.49 25.47 -1.15
CA PRO A 136 11.69 25.49 0.30
C PRO A 136 12.88 24.62 0.76
N ALA A 137 13.23 23.60 -0.03
CA ALA A 137 14.43 22.78 0.14
C ALA A 137 14.76 22.07 -1.19
N PRO A 138 16.03 21.73 -1.47
CA PRO A 138 16.43 21.15 -2.76
C PRO A 138 15.85 19.75 -3.02
N ASN A 139 15.46 19.04 -1.97
CA ASN A 139 14.85 17.70 -2.03
C ASN A 139 13.31 17.73 -2.15
N ILE A 140 12.73 18.91 -2.37
CA ILE A 140 11.27 19.11 -2.47
C ILE A 140 10.94 19.72 -3.83
N GLY A 141 10.05 19.06 -4.57
CA GLY A 141 9.47 19.57 -5.81
C GLY A 141 7.96 19.71 -5.65
N GLU A 142 7.38 20.69 -6.33
CA GLU A 142 5.95 20.93 -6.34
C GLU A 142 5.48 21.26 -7.74
N TYR A 143 4.42 20.57 -8.18
CA TYR A 143 4.02 20.59 -9.57
C TYR A 143 2.53 20.87 -9.71
N ASP A 144 2.19 21.68 -10.71
CA ASP A 144 0.81 22.06 -11.03
C ASP A 144 0.10 20.97 -11.85
N PHE A 145 -1.03 20.49 -11.33
CA PHE A 145 -1.84 19.43 -11.92
C PHE A 145 -3.19 19.93 -12.46
N ARG A 146 -3.49 21.23 -12.41
CA ARG A 146 -4.78 21.81 -12.83
C ARG A 146 -5.15 21.40 -14.26
N ASP A 147 -4.22 21.55 -15.20
CA ASP A 147 -4.42 21.20 -16.62
C ASP A 147 -4.36 19.69 -16.89
N LEU A 148 -3.94 18.90 -15.90
CA LEU A 148 -3.79 17.44 -16.00
C LEU A 148 -4.95 16.68 -15.35
N ALA A 149 -5.80 17.36 -14.56
CA ALA A 149 -6.85 16.73 -13.75
C ALA A 149 -7.71 15.74 -14.54
N ASN A 150 -8.14 16.13 -15.74
CA ASN A 150 -9.00 15.34 -16.61
C ASN A 150 -8.24 14.32 -17.48
N ARG A 151 -6.91 14.30 -17.40
CA ARG A 151 -6.02 13.47 -18.23
C ARG A 151 -5.33 12.35 -17.44
N LEU A 152 -5.53 12.32 -16.11
CA LEU A 152 -5.01 11.23 -15.28
C LEU A 152 -5.67 9.89 -15.63
N PRO A 153 -4.92 8.78 -15.69
CA PRO A 153 -5.47 7.48 -16.03
C PRO A 153 -6.45 6.98 -14.96
N SER A 154 -7.55 6.36 -15.38
CA SER A 154 -8.56 5.78 -14.46
C SER A 154 -8.48 4.26 -14.32
N ARG A 155 -7.58 3.60 -15.08
CA ARG A 155 -7.51 2.13 -15.18
C ARG A 155 -6.09 1.57 -15.20
N SER A 156 -5.08 2.40 -14.98
CA SER A 156 -3.68 1.99 -14.96
C SER A 156 -2.85 2.82 -13.98
N SER A 157 -1.65 2.32 -13.69
CA SER A 157 -0.64 3.07 -12.95
C SER A 157 -0.11 4.25 -13.78
N LEU A 158 0.52 5.18 -13.08
CA LEU A 158 1.17 6.35 -13.65
C LEU A 158 2.65 6.32 -13.25
N GLU A 159 3.54 6.51 -14.21
CA GLU A 159 4.96 6.66 -13.94
C GLU A 159 5.33 8.14 -13.92
N LEU A 160 6.07 8.57 -12.92
CA LEU A 160 6.65 9.92 -12.85
C LEU A 160 8.15 9.82 -13.14
N SER A 161 8.64 10.57 -14.13
CA SER A 161 10.09 10.74 -14.33
C SER A 161 10.55 11.97 -13.57
N LEU A 162 11.39 11.75 -12.54
CA LEU A 162 11.79 12.79 -11.60
C LEU A 162 12.92 13.64 -12.20
N PRO A 163 12.77 14.98 -12.28
CA PRO A 163 13.81 15.86 -12.80
C PRO A 163 14.86 16.15 -11.72
N LEU A 164 15.76 15.20 -11.48
CA LEU A 164 16.83 15.32 -10.48
C LEU A 164 18.14 15.78 -11.11
N LYS A 165 19.01 16.45 -10.33
CA LYS A 165 20.31 16.97 -10.82
C LYS A 165 21.31 15.89 -11.19
N GLU A 166 21.47 14.88 -10.33
CA GLU A 166 22.58 13.93 -10.44
C GLU A 166 22.21 12.62 -11.14
N ARG A 167 20.98 12.13 -10.94
CA ARG A 167 20.56 10.79 -11.40
C ARG A 167 19.11 10.81 -11.85
N SER A 168 18.82 10.16 -12.97
CA SER A 168 17.44 9.92 -13.37
C SER A 168 16.82 8.84 -12.48
N ALA A 169 15.64 9.12 -11.94
CA ALA A 169 14.84 8.16 -11.19
C ALA A 169 13.39 8.25 -11.64
N THR A 170 12.68 7.12 -11.56
CA THR A 170 11.25 7.06 -11.84
C THR A 170 10.49 6.63 -10.59
N LEU A 171 9.30 7.18 -10.40
CA LEU A 171 8.42 6.86 -9.29
C LEU A 171 7.13 6.27 -9.84
N GLN A 172 6.85 5.01 -9.51
CA GLN A 172 5.62 4.34 -9.90
C GLN A 172 4.51 4.74 -8.94
N ILE A 173 3.43 5.32 -9.47
CA ILE A 173 2.21 5.63 -8.74
C ILE A 173 1.20 4.49 -9.00
N PRO A 174 0.91 3.65 -7.99
CA PRO A 174 -0.03 2.56 -8.14
C PRO A 174 -1.43 3.06 -8.50
N LEU A 175 -2.19 2.26 -9.26
CA LEU A 175 -3.58 2.60 -9.62
C LEU A 175 -4.45 3.03 -8.42
N PRO A 176 -4.42 2.36 -7.25
CA PRO A 176 -5.20 2.82 -6.09
C PRO A 176 -4.89 4.27 -5.68
N VAL A 177 -3.62 4.68 -5.76
CA VAL A 177 -3.20 6.05 -5.44
C VAL A 177 -3.71 7.04 -6.49
N VAL A 178 -3.66 6.68 -7.78
CA VAL A 178 -4.21 7.52 -8.85
C VAL A 178 -5.72 7.69 -8.70
N LEU A 179 -6.45 6.64 -8.30
CA LEU A 179 -7.88 6.73 -8.01
C LEU A 179 -8.18 7.66 -6.83
N GLU A 180 -7.36 7.62 -5.77
CA GLU A 180 -7.49 8.58 -4.67
C GLU A 180 -7.25 10.02 -5.12
N TRP A 181 -6.31 10.27 -6.05
CA TRP A 181 -6.10 11.60 -6.63
C TRP A 181 -7.34 12.08 -7.39
N GLN A 182 -8.01 11.19 -8.12
CA GLN A 182 -9.29 11.51 -8.79
C GLN A 182 -10.39 11.85 -7.79
N GLU A 183 -10.43 11.20 -6.63
CA GLU A 183 -11.37 11.55 -5.57
C GLU A 183 -11.07 12.92 -4.95
N VAL A 184 -9.79 13.30 -4.78
CA VAL A 184 -9.38 14.64 -4.34
C VAL A 184 -9.80 15.72 -5.35
N ILE A 185 -9.66 15.45 -6.66
CA ILE A 185 -10.06 16.38 -7.73
C ILE A 185 -11.56 16.73 -7.65
N LYS A 186 -12.39 15.75 -7.28
CA LYS A 186 -13.86 15.89 -7.17
C LYS A 186 -14.34 16.62 -5.92
N LYS A 187 -13.48 16.84 -4.93
CA LYS A 187 -13.82 17.58 -3.70
C LYS A 187 -13.94 19.07 -3.95
#